data_AF-A0A5E8H5R0-F1
#
_entry.id   AF-A0A5E8H5R0-F1
#
_cell.length_a   1.000
_cell.length_b   1.000
_cell.length_c   1.000
_cell.angle_alpha   90.00
_cell.angle_beta   90.00
_cell.angle_gamma   90.00
#
_symmetry.space_group_name_H-M   'P 1'
#
loop_
_entity.id
_entity.type
_entity.pdbx_description
1 polymer ?
#
loop_
_entity_poly.entity_id
_entity_poly.type
_entity_poly.pdbx_seq_one_letter_code
_entity_poly.pdbx_strand_id
1 'polypeptide(L)'
;MWMDGVEHAAEAGESIFIPRGTEHTFKVTEDGPCRHLVILTPGGFEGFFGDMAAGQFKIPEDMAAINEAAKRFNMSFTGPPLE
;
A
#
# COMPACT_ATOMS: atom_id res chain seq x y z
N MET A 1 -6.35 7.25 5.86
CA MET A 1 -5.99 7.01 4.43
C MET A 1 -5.78 8.38 3.80
N TRP A 2 -4.68 8.57 3.10
CA TRP A 2 -4.46 9.73 2.25
C TRP A 2 -4.59 9.30 0.79
N MET A 3 -5.31 10.07 -0.01
CA MET A 3 -5.57 9.76 -1.42
C MET A 3 -5.74 11.08 -2.19
N ASP A 4 -4.90 11.32 -3.20
CA ASP A 4 -4.96 12.53 -4.06
C ASP A 4 -5.06 13.85 -3.27
N GLY A 5 -4.22 14.00 -2.25
CA GLY A 5 -4.20 15.22 -1.40
C GLY A 5 -5.30 15.29 -0.34
N VAL A 6 -6.18 14.28 -0.24
CA VAL A 6 -7.30 14.27 0.70
C VAL A 6 -7.14 13.16 1.74
N GLU A 7 -7.38 13.50 3.01
CA GLU A 7 -7.44 12.52 4.09
C GLU A 7 -8.85 11.98 4.29
N HIS A 8 -8.93 10.66 4.44
CA HIS A 8 -10.13 9.90 4.75
C HIS A 8 -9.88 9.05 5.99
N ALA A 9 -10.73 9.21 7.00
CA ALA A 9 -10.82 8.28 8.13
C ALA A 9 -11.65 7.06 7.73
N ALA A 10 -11.32 5.90 8.28
CA ALA A 10 -12.13 4.69 8.17
C ALA A 10 -12.02 3.87 9.45
N GLU A 11 -13.16 3.40 9.94
CA GLU A 11 -13.30 2.53 11.11
C GLU A 11 -13.57 1.07 10.71
N ALA A 12 -13.64 0.19 11.71
CA ALA A 12 -13.97 -1.22 11.51
C ALA A 12 -15.34 -1.38 10.85
N GLY A 13 -15.37 -2.06 9.70
CA GLY A 13 -16.58 -2.28 8.90
C GLY A 13 -16.79 -1.27 7.78
N GLU A 14 -16.00 -0.19 7.73
CA GLU A 14 -16.01 0.76 6.62
C GLU A 14 -15.08 0.33 5.48
N SER A 15 -15.26 0.95 4.32
CA SER A 15 -14.44 0.67 3.14
C SER A 15 -14.06 1.95 2.42
N ILE A 16 -12.85 1.98 1.85
CA ILE A 16 -12.37 3.05 0.99
C ILE A 16 -12.10 2.47 -0.39
N PHE A 17 -12.62 3.12 -1.43
CA PHE A 17 -12.34 2.77 -2.82
C PHE A 17 -11.20 3.64 -3.34
N ILE A 18 -10.14 3.01 -3.86
CA ILE A 18 -9.00 3.68 -4.47
C ILE A 18 -9.09 3.47 -5.99
N PRO A 19 -9.36 4.53 -6.77
CA PRO A 19 -9.36 4.44 -8.22
C PRO A 19 -7.96 4.10 -8.77
N ARG A 20 -7.94 3.48 -9.96
CA ARG A 20 -6.69 3.17 -10.66
C ARG A 20 -5.91 4.46 -10.94
N GLY A 21 -4.62 4.44 -10.64
CA GLY A 21 -3.71 5.56 -10.93
C GLY A 21 -3.75 6.67 -9.89
N THR A 22 -4.54 6.52 -8.82
CA THR A 22 -4.59 7.48 -7.73
C THR A 22 -3.48 7.20 -6.73
N GLU A 23 -2.67 8.22 -6.46
CA GLU A 23 -1.66 8.17 -5.40
C GLU A 23 -2.36 8.06 -4.04
N HIS A 24 -1.89 7.13 -3.21
CA HIS A 24 -2.52 6.86 -1.93
C HIS A 24 -1.55 6.19 -0.94
N THR A 25 -1.87 6.32 0.34
CA THR A 25 -1.20 5.61 1.43
C THR A 25 -2.06 5.62 2.69
N PHE A 26 -1.69 4.88 3.73
CA PHE A 26 -2.42 4.87 4.99
C PHE A 26 -1.51 4.87 6.21
N LYS A 27 -2.07 5.31 7.33
CA LYS A 27 -1.49 5.27 8.66
C LYS A 27 -2.53 4.70 9.61
N VAL A 28 -2.10 3.78 10.47
CA VAL A 28 -2.92 3.31 11.59
C VAL A 28 -2.83 4.37 12.68
N THR A 29 -3.97 4.96 13.06
CA THR A 29 -4.03 6.11 13.98
C THR A 29 -4.29 5.73 15.43
N GLU A 30 -4.76 4.51 15.68
CA GLU A 30 -5.02 3.99 17.02
C GLU A 30 -3.91 3.07 17.50
N ASP A 31 -3.78 2.96 18.83
CA ASP A 31 -2.86 2.04 19.48
C ASP A 31 -3.37 0.60 19.33
N GLY A 32 -2.84 -0.13 18.36
CA GLY A 32 -3.15 -1.55 18.18
C GLY A 32 -2.98 -2.06 16.75
N PRO A 33 -3.13 -3.37 16.54
CA PRO A 33 -3.08 -3.94 15.21
C PRO A 33 -4.32 -3.56 14.40
N CYS A 34 -4.11 -2.98 13.23
CA CYS A 34 -5.14 -2.84 12.20
C CYS A 34 -5.14 -4.07 11.29
N ARG A 35 -6.32 -4.57 10.91
CA ARG A 35 -6.48 -5.59 9.86
C ARG A 35 -7.43 -5.05 8.80
N HIS A 36 -6.99 -5.07 7.55
CA HIS A 36 -7.77 -4.67 6.40
C HIS A 36 -7.87 -5.82 5.41
N LEU A 37 -9.01 -5.92 4.74
CA LEU A 37 -9.18 -6.78 3.57
C LEU A 37 -8.92 -5.93 2.32
N VAL A 38 -7.95 -6.33 1.50
CA VAL A 38 -7.66 -5.64 0.23
C VAL A 38 -8.31 -6.41 -0.90
N ILE A 39 -9.15 -5.75 -1.68
CA ILE A 39 -9.79 -6.29 -2.88
C ILE A 39 -9.15 -5.63 -4.09
N LEU A 40 -8.64 -6.44 -5.03
CA LEU A 40 -7.84 -5.99 -6.17
C LEU A 40 -8.56 -6.35 -7.46
N THR A 41 -8.68 -5.40 -8.39
CA THR A 41 -9.33 -5.64 -9.68
C THR A 41 -8.69 -4.82 -10.80
N PRO A 42 -8.19 -5.48 -11.87
CA PRO A 42 -8.01 -6.92 -12.03
C PRO A 42 -7.03 -7.48 -10.98
N GLY A 43 -7.03 -8.80 -10.78
CA GLY A 43 -6.05 -9.46 -9.93
C GLY A 43 -4.62 -9.39 -10.49
N GLY A 44 -3.66 -9.87 -9.71
CA GLY A 44 -2.23 -9.94 -10.04
C GLY A 44 -1.36 -9.14 -9.07
N PHE A 45 -1.87 -8.04 -8.50
CA PHE A 45 -1.11 -7.22 -7.53
C PHE A 45 -0.77 -8.00 -6.26
N GLU A 46 -1.57 -8.98 -5.86
CA GLU A 46 -1.32 -9.81 -4.68
C GLU A 46 0.05 -10.52 -4.73
N GLY A 47 0.60 -10.76 -5.92
CA GLY A 47 1.94 -11.30 -6.10
C GLY A 47 3.05 -10.41 -5.52
N PHE A 48 2.83 -9.09 -5.45
CA PHE A 48 3.76 -8.16 -4.81
C PHE A 48 4.00 -8.54 -3.34
N PHE A 49 2.94 -8.86 -2.60
CA PHE A 49 3.09 -9.28 -1.20
C PHE A 49 3.91 -10.56 -1.06
N GLY A 50 3.77 -11.50 -2.00
CA GLY A 50 4.58 -12.70 -2.07
C GLY A 50 6.06 -12.40 -2.29
N ASP A 51 6.38 -11.51 -3.23
CA ASP A 51 7.75 -11.08 -3.51
C ASP A 51 8.38 -10.37 -2.29
N MET A 52 7.62 -9.51 -1.61
CA MET A 52 8.09 -8.83 -0.40
C MET A 52 8.40 -9.84 0.72
N ALA A 53 7.52 -10.82 0.92
CA ALA A 53 7.70 -11.86 1.92
C ALA A 53 8.88 -12.78 1.59
N ALA A 54 9.06 -13.19 0.33
CA ALA A 54 10.18 -14.01 -0.08
C ALA A 54 11.53 -13.29 0.08
N GLY A 55 11.56 -11.99 -0.23
CA GLY A 55 12.76 -11.15 -0.09
C GLY A 55 13.06 -10.68 1.33
N GLN A 56 12.09 -10.78 2.26
CA GLN A 56 12.17 -10.22 3.62
C GLN A 56 12.57 -8.73 3.61
N PHE A 57 12.07 -7.98 2.62
CA PHE A 57 12.47 -6.59 2.40
C PHE A 57 11.96 -5.66 3.50
N LYS A 58 12.77 -4.64 3.80
CA LYS A 58 12.51 -3.63 4.81
C LYS A 58 12.51 -2.24 4.19
N ILE A 59 11.61 -1.39 4.67
CA ILE A 59 11.61 0.04 4.36
C ILE A 59 12.28 0.76 5.54
N PRO A 60 13.23 1.67 5.31
CA PRO A 60 13.69 2.17 4.00
C PRO A 60 14.85 1.39 3.35
N GLU A 61 15.41 0.38 3.99
CA GLU A 61 16.70 -0.22 3.61
C GLU A 61 16.73 -0.86 2.21
N ASP A 62 15.63 -1.50 1.81
CA ASP A 62 15.53 -2.32 0.60
C ASP A 62 14.74 -1.63 -0.52
N MET A 63 14.57 -0.30 -0.46
CA MET A 63 13.74 0.45 -1.41
C MET A 63 14.13 0.22 -2.89
N ALA A 64 15.40 -0.04 -3.18
CA ALA A 64 15.83 -0.39 -4.55
C ALA A 64 15.20 -1.72 -5.02
N ALA A 65 15.28 -2.77 -4.20
CA ALA A 65 14.69 -4.08 -4.52
C ALA A 65 13.15 -4.03 -4.52
N ILE A 66 12.57 -3.29 -3.57
CA ILE A 66 11.12 -3.03 -3.50
C ILE A 66 10.62 -2.34 -4.77
N ASN A 67 11.33 -1.31 -5.26
CA ASN A 67 10.97 -0.62 -6.49
C ASN A 67 11.09 -1.53 -7.72
N GLU A 68 12.12 -2.38 -7.83
CA GLU A 68 12.21 -3.36 -8.91
C GLU A 68 11.08 -4.39 -8.87
N ALA A 69 10.66 -4.82 -7.68
CA ALA A 69 9.49 -5.69 -7.52
C ALA A 69 8.19 -4.99 -7.91
N ALA A 70 7.99 -3.75 -7.46
CA ALA A 70 6.80 -2.94 -7.73
C ALA A 70 6.53 -2.80 -9.24
N LYS A 71 7.57 -2.62 -10.05
CA LYS A 71 7.44 -2.53 -11.52
C LYS A 71 6.78 -3.75 -12.14
N ARG A 72 7.01 -4.96 -11.60
CA ARG A 72 6.39 -6.20 -12.09
C ARG A 72 4.87 -6.23 -11.89
N PHE A 73 4.36 -5.43 -10.95
CA PHE A 73 2.95 -5.37 -10.57
C PHE A 73 2.32 -4.00 -10.89
N ASN A 74 2.90 -3.24 -11.82
CA ASN A 74 2.40 -1.92 -12.26
C ASN A 74 2.29 -0.89 -11.12
N MET A 75 3.20 -0.95 -10.14
CA MET A 75 3.24 -0.03 -9.01
C MET A 75 4.50 0.84 -9.04
N SER A 76 4.36 2.08 -8.57
CA SER A 76 5.45 3.02 -8.34
C SER A 76 5.33 3.62 -6.94
N PHE A 77 6.40 3.61 -6.16
CA PHE A 77 6.49 4.38 -4.92
C PHE A 77 6.94 5.80 -5.24
N THR A 78 6.22 6.80 -4.70
CA THR A 78 6.34 8.21 -5.10
C THR A 78 6.99 9.11 -4.05
N GLY A 79 7.15 8.65 -2.81
CA GLY A 79 7.80 9.41 -1.75
C GLY A 79 7.70 8.72 -0.39
N PRO A 80 8.24 9.34 0.68
CA PRO A 80 7.81 8.97 2.02
C PRO A 80 6.30 9.25 2.13
N PRO A 81 5.51 8.31 2.67
CA PRO A 81 4.07 8.31 2.48
C PRO A 81 3.32 9.47 3.17
N LEU A 82 3.71 9.82 4.40
CA LEU A 82 3.08 10.84 5.25
C LEU A 82 4.16 11.44 6.16
N GLU A 83 3.97 12.68 6.63
CA GLU A 83 4.76 13.22 7.75
C GLU A 83 4.57 12.42 9.05
#